data_AF-A0A232LQ97-F1
#
_entry.id   AF-A0A232LQ97-F1
#
_cell.length_a   1.000
_cell.length_b   1.000
_cell.length_c   1.000
_cell.angle_alpha   90.00
_cell.angle_beta   90.00
_cell.angle_gamma   90.00
#
_symmetry.space_group_name_H-M   'P 1'
#
loop_
_entity.id
_entity.type
_entity.pdbx_description
1 polymer ?
#
loop_
_entity_poly.entity_id
_entity_poly.type
_entity_poly.pdbx_seq_one_letter_code
_entity_poly.pdbx_strand_id
1 'polypeptide(L)'
;MSQNHRQSSQDALRESLFYFPADLIVLYSRLAHDILPISEVVDLLNVAFENLRVAAASANDKTKLINGVFEDCPDRITGRAGHAELQRVCPKRLWRFAAIDVPYTETLTHRNNIKHLMRPHNIEVDLSIACALYFASRGKECFYGLGADELFAGYTRHAVAFARHGFSGLIHEIDLDVSRLGTRNLGRDDRVISHWGREARYPYLDEEFLAWVT
;
A
#
# COMPACT_ATOMS: atom_id res chain seq x y z
N MET A 1 -11.04 -1.60 -46.49
CA MET A 1 -9.58 -1.40 -46.30
C MET A 1 -9.38 -0.65 -45.01
N SER A 2 -9.10 -1.38 -43.93
CA SER A 2 -8.95 -0.87 -42.57
C SER A 2 -7.72 0.01 -42.42
N GLN A 3 -7.89 1.22 -41.89
CA GLN A 3 -6.83 1.94 -41.19
C GLN A 3 -7.23 2.01 -39.71
N ASN A 4 -6.71 1.08 -38.91
CA ASN A 4 -6.74 1.18 -37.45
C ASN A 4 -5.65 0.30 -36.84
N HIS A 5 -4.39 0.66 -37.09
CA HIS A 5 -3.25 0.03 -36.43
C HIS A 5 -2.08 0.99 -36.41
N ARG A 6 -1.94 1.73 -35.29
CA ARG A 6 -0.70 2.21 -34.67
C ARG A 6 -1.02 3.20 -33.53
N GLN A 7 -1.68 2.69 -32.50
CA GLN A 7 -1.78 3.39 -31.22
C GLN A 7 -1.76 2.42 -30.04
N SER A 8 -0.91 1.38 -30.13
CA SER A 8 -0.80 0.32 -29.12
C SER A 8 0.65 0.01 -28.72
N SER A 9 1.56 0.98 -28.80
CA SER A 9 3.00 0.73 -28.59
C SER A 9 3.70 1.73 -27.66
N GLN A 10 2.97 2.39 -26.76
CA GLN A 10 3.55 3.25 -25.72
C GLN A 10 3.15 2.89 -24.28
N ASP A 11 2.44 1.78 -24.08
CA ASP A 11 2.23 1.19 -22.76
C ASP A 11 3.36 0.20 -22.43
N ALA A 12 4.61 0.66 -22.57
CA ALA A 12 5.74 -0.03 -21.94
C ALA A 12 5.46 -0.13 -20.44
N LEU A 13 5.76 -1.31 -19.87
CA LEU A 13 5.54 -1.74 -18.49
C LEU A 13 5.62 -0.57 -17.50
N ARG A 14 4.47 0.03 -17.16
CA ARG A 14 4.41 1.05 -16.12
C ARG A 14 4.31 0.32 -14.80
N GLU A 15 5.43 0.24 -14.09
CA GLU A 15 5.45 -0.34 -12.76
C GLU A 15 4.74 0.59 -11.77
N SER A 16 3.78 0.01 -11.04
CA SER A 16 3.04 0.69 -9.99
C SER A 16 3.48 0.14 -8.64
N LEU A 17 3.73 1.04 -7.69
CA LEU A 17 4.06 0.71 -6.31
C LEU A 17 2.85 1.05 -5.46
N PHE A 18 2.34 0.06 -4.75
CA PHE A 18 1.23 0.29 -3.83
C PHE A 18 1.76 0.84 -2.50
N TYR A 19 1.40 2.09 -2.22
CA TYR A 19 1.79 2.85 -1.04
C TYR A 19 0.76 2.64 0.08
N PHE A 20 1.13 1.87 1.11
CA PHE A 20 0.46 1.91 2.42
C PHE A 20 1.03 3.08 3.25
N PRO A 21 0.26 3.68 4.19
CA PRO A 21 0.76 4.76 5.03
C PRO A 21 1.74 4.18 6.05
N ALA A 22 3.01 4.04 5.66
CA ALA A 22 4.14 3.81 6.53
C ALA A 22 5.45 4.11 5.78
N ASP A 23 6.44 4.60 6.52
CA ASP A 23 7.74 5.10 6.02
C ASP A 23 8.54 4.06 5.20
N LEU A 24 8.20 2.77 5.27
CA LEU A 24 8.91 1.67 4.59
C LEU A 24 8.80 1.68 3.06
N ILE A 25 7.79 2.30 2.48
CA ILE A 25 7.67 2.42 1.01
C ILE A 25 8.67 3.44 0.44
N VAL A 26 9.19 4.39 1.24
CA VAL A 26 10.27 5.27 0.80
C VAL A 26 11.54 4.45 0.53
N LEU A 27 11.82 3.45 1.37
CA LEU A 27 12.96 2.55 1.17
C LEU A 27 12.81 1.73 -0.11
N TYR A 28 11.66 1.09 -0.31
CA TYR A 28 11.43 0.31 -1.53
C TYR A 28 11.41 1.20 -2.79
N SER A 29 10.77 2.37 -2.72
CA SER A 29 10.78 3.32 -3.83
C SER A 29 12.20 3.81 -4.12
N ARG A 30 13.03 4.03 -3.10
CA ARG A 30 14.45 4.34 -3.32
C ARG A 30 15.18 3.20 -4.02
N LEU A 31 14.93 1.95 -3.67
CA LEU A 31 15.53 0.80 -4.38
C LEU A 31 15.05 0.74 -5.83
N ALA A 32 13.76 0.95 -6.08
CA ALA A 32 13.22 1.04 -7.44
C ALA A 32 13.88 2.18 -8.24
N HIS A 33 14.32 3.25 -7.58
CA HIS A 33 15.08 4.31 -8.24
C HIS A 33 16.41 3.82 -8.81
N ASP A 34 17.11 2.96 -8.09
CA ASP A 34 18.44 2.48 -8.44
C ASP A 34 18.39 1.31 -9.44
N ILE A 35 17.29 0.53 -9.44
CA ILE A 35 17.13 -0.66 -10.29
C ILE A 35 16.49 -0.32 -11.65
N LEU A 36 15.45 0.51 -11.67
CA LEU A 36 14.71 0.80 -12.91
C LEU A 36 15.45 1.83 -13.78
N PRO A 37 15.29 1.79 -15.12
CA PRO A 37 15.77 2.86 -15.98
C PRO A 37 15.23 4.22 -15.55
N ILE A 38 16.07 5.26 -15.53
CA ILE A 38 15.68 6.58 -15.01
C ILE A 38 14.54 7.25 -15.81
N SER A 39 14.38 6.85 -17.07
CA SER A 39 13.29 7.29 -17.95
C SER A 39 11.93 6.73 -17.58
N GLU A 40 11.89 5.66 -16.78
CA GLU A 40 10.63 5.03 -16.38
C GLU A 40 9.97 5.79 -15.23
N VAL A 41 8.69 6.09 -15.43
CA VAL A 41 7.84 6.74 -14.45
C VAL A 41 7.36 5.69 -13.45
N VAL A 42 7.47 6.00 -12.17
CA VAL A 42 6.99 5.13 -11.10
C VAL A 42 5.74 5.75 -10.47
N ASP A 43 4.66 4.96 -10.47
CA ASP A 43 3.39 5.36 -9.88
C ASP A 43 3.34 4.92 -8.41
N LEU A 44 3.05 5.86 -7.51
CA LEU A 44 2.83 5.61 -6.09
C LEU A 44 1.32 5.67 -5.84
N LEU A 45 0.68 4.52 -5.68
CA LEU A 45 -0.76 4.42 -5.45
C LEU A 45 -1.07 4.60 -3.97
N ASN A 46 -1.81 5.62 -3.57
CA ASN A 46 -2.26 5.81 -2.20
C ASN A 46 -3.79 5.87 -2.15
N VAL A 47 -4.41 5.09 -1.28
CA VAL A 47 -5.86 4.97 -1.17
C VAL A 47 -6.36 5.74 0.04
N ALA A 48 -7.39 6.57 -0.15
CA ALA A 48 -8.07 7.29 0.91
C ALA A 48 -9.56 6.98 0.87
N PHE A 49 -10.17 6.85 2.06
CA PHE A 49 -11.58 6.55 2.22
C PHE A 49 -12.32 7.78 2.74
N GLU A 50 -13.52 8.01 2.19
CA GLU A 50 -14.37 9.09 2.64
C GLU A 50 -14.85 8.83 4.07
N ASN A 51 -14.64 9.80 4.96
CA ASN A 51 -15.16 9.78 6.31
C ASN A 51 -16.36 10.72 6.43
N LEU A 52 -17.57 10.17 6.54
CA LEU A 52 -18.81 10.93 6.64
C LEU A 52 -18.82 11.94 7.81
N ARG A 53 -18.10 11.68 8.91
CA ARG A 53 -18.03 12.62 10.04
C ARG A 53 -17.22 13.86 9.66
N VAL A 54 -16.10 13.66 8.96
CA VAL A 54 -15.24 14.75 8.46
C VAL A 54 -15.93 15.52 7.34
N ALA A 55 -16.62 14.80 6.44
CA ALA A 55 -17.43 15.39 5.38
C ALA A 55 -18.57 16.26 5.95
N ALA A 56 -19.30 15.75 6.95
CA ALA A 56 -20.37 16.49 7.62
C ALA A 56 -19.85 17.73 8.38
N ALA A 57 -18.70 17.62 9.05
CA ALA A 57 -18.05 18.75 9.71
C ALA A 57 -17.57 19.82 8.71
N SER A 58 -17.24 19.42 7.48
CA SER A 58 -16.75 20.30 6.42
C SER A 58 -17.87 20.84 5.51
N ALA A 59 -19.12 20.41 5.69
CA ALA A 59 -20.25 20.79 4.84
C ALA A 59 -20.59 22.28 4.86
N ASN A 60 -20.19 23.01 5.91
CA ASN A 60 -20.37 24.46 6.02
C ASN A 60 -19.24 25.27 5.38
N ASP A 61 -18.15 24.63 4.94
CA ASP A 61 -16.99 25.28 4.32
C ASP A 61 -16.88 24.89 2.85
N LYS A 62 -17.48 25.72 1.97
CA LYS A 62 -17.49 25.53 0.52
C LYS A 62 -16.08 25.43 -0.10
N THR A 63 -15.05 25.92 0.60
CA THR A 63 -13.65 25.87 0.19
C THR A 63 -13.01 24.48 0.39
N LYS A 64 -13.46 23.71 1.40
CA LYS A 64 -13.00 22.33 1.66
C LYS A 64 -13.68 21.28 0.79
N LEU A 65 -14.92 21.55 0.35
CA LEU A 65 -15.71 20.66 -0.52
C LEU A 65 -15.06 20.41 -1.89
N ILE A 66 -14.22 21.33 -2.37
CA ILE A 66 -13.55 21.24 -3.68
C ILE A 66 -12.16 20.59 -3.56
N ASN A 67 -11.49 20.69 -2.40
CA ASN A 67 -10.05 20.40 -2.26
C ASN A 67 -9.62 19.30 -1.28
N GLY A 68 -10.48 18.62 -0.51
CA GLY A 68 -9.99 17.38 0.12
C GLY A 68 -10.59 16.92 1.42
N VAL A 69 -11.79 16.34 1.37
CA VAL A 69 -12.19 15.38 2.41
C VAL A 69 -11.19 14.21 2.48
N PHE A 70 -10.57 13.86 1.34
CA PHE A 70 -9.56 12.82 1.23
C PHE A 70 -8.13 13.31 1.53
N GLU A 71 -7.79 14.57 1.25
CA GLU A 71 -6.46 15.14 1.54
C GLU A 71 -6.20 15.37 3.03
N ASP A 72 -7.26 15.59 3.80
CA ASP A 72 -7.15 15.76 5.25
C ASP A 72 -7.03 14.42 6.01
N CYS A 73 -7.12 13.27 5.34
CA CYS A 73 -7.00 11.99 6.03
C CYS A 73 -5.53 11.67 6.40
N PRO A 74 -5.26 11.02 7.55
CA PRO A 74 -3.88 10.72 7.97
C PRO A 74 -3.06 9.97 6.92
N ASP A 75 -3.70 9.03 6.22
CA ASP A 75 -3.05 8.19 5.20
C ASP A 75 -2.62 8.99 3.96
N ARG A 76 -3.41 10.01 3.59
CA ARG A 76 -3.09 10.91 2.47
C ARG A 76 -2.03 11.92 2.87
N ILE A 77 -2.11 12.50 4.07
CA ILE A 77 -1.09 13.43 4.61
C ILE A 77 0.28 12.75 4.63
N THR A 78 0.37 11.55 5.21
CA THR A 78 1.62 10.78 5.25
C THR A 78 2.06 10.36 3.86
N GLY A 79 1.14 9.97 2.98
CA GLY A 79 1.42 9.69 1.56
C GLY A 79 2.06 10.85 0.81
N ARG A 80 1.51 12.06 0.96
CA ARG A 80 2.04 13.28 0.34
C ARG A 80 3.42 13.64 0.89
N ALA A 81 3.62 13.50 2.20
CA ALA A 81 4.92 13.72 2.84
C ALA A 81 6.00 12.76 2.30
N GLY A 82 5.69 11.45 2.22
CA GLY A 82 6.60 10.45 1.66
C GLY A 82 6.91 10.70 0.17
N HIS A 83 5.92 11.11 -0.62
CA HIS A 83 6.13 11.48 -2.03
C HIS A 83 7.06 12.70 -2.18
N ALA A 84 6.85 13.75 -1.38
CA ALA A 84 7.70 14.93 -1.39
C ALA A 84 9.15 14.60 -1.00
N GLU A 85 9.33 13.73 0.00
CA GLU A 85 10.66 13.26 0.41
C GLU A 85 11.34 12.46 -0.71
N LEU A 86 10.62 11.57 -1.39
CA LEU A 86 11.15 10.82 -2.54
C LEU A 86 11.56 11.73 -3.69
N GLN A 87 10.77 12.76 -3.99
CA GLN A 87 11.14 13.75 -5.01
C GLN A 87 12.40 14.52 -4.62
N ARG A 88 12.56 14.83 -3.33
CA ARG A 88 13.74 15.52 -2.80
C ARG A 88 15.00 14.66 -2.86
N VAL A 89 14.90 13.39 -2.48
CA VAL A 89 16.03 12.44 -2.40
C VAL A 89 16.38 11.86 -3.78
N CYS A 90 15.39 11.66 -4.65
CA CYS A 90 15.54 11.05 -5.96
C CYS A 90 14.99 11.95 -7.09
N PRO A 91 15.54 13.18 -7.27
CA PRO A 91 14.93 14.20 -8.14
C PRO A 91 15.02 13.87 -9.63
N LYS A 92 15.90 12.96 -10.03
CA LYS A 92 16.10 12.58 -11.43
C LYS A 92 14.97 11.69 -11.97
N ARG A 93 14.20 11.05 -11.10
CA ARG A 93 13.08 10.19 -11.50
C ARG A 93 11.77 10.94 -11.40
N LEU A 94 10.87 10.67 -12.35
CA LEU A 94 9.50 11.14 -12.26
C LEU A 94 8.68 10.22 -11.35
N TRP A 95 8.39 10.71 -10.15
CA TRP A 95 7.47 10.07 -9.20
C TRP A 95 6.06 10.62 -9.38
N ARG A 96 5.10 9.77 -9.74
CA ARG A 96 3.70 10.17 -9.86
C ARG A 96 2.90 9.65 -8.68
N PHE A 97 2.35 10.56 -7.88
CA PHE A 97 1.41 10.20 -6.83
C PHE A 97 0.02 10.01 -7.41
N ALA A 98 -0.47 8.78 -7.41
CA ALA A 98 -1.80 8.43 -7.87
C ALA A 98 -2.75 8.35 -6.66
N ALA A 99 -3.53 9.41 -6.46
CA ALA A 99 -4.51 9.49 -5.41
C ALA A 99 -5.77 8.70 -5.78
N ILE A 100 -6.03 7.60 -5.07
CA ILE A 100 -7.24 6.79 -5.21
C ILE A 100 -8.20 7.20 -4.10
N ASP A 101 -9.22 7.96 -4.44
CA ASP A 101 -10.27 8.39 -3.51
C ASP A 101 -11.47 7.47 -3.62
N VAL A 102 -11.87 6.87 -2.50
CA VAL A 102 -12.97 5.90 -2.45
C VAL A 102 -14.14 6.49 -1.66
N PRO A 103 -15.25 6.86 -2.33
CA PRO A 103 -16.47 7.30 -1.67
C PRO A 103 -17.00 6.27 -0.67
N TYR A 104 -17.70 6.76 0.35
CA TYR A 104 -18.23 5.92 1.41
C TYR A 104 -19.27 4.91 0.87
N THR A 105 -20.10 5.35 -0.08
CA THR A 105 -21.10 4.51 -0.75
C THR A 105 -20.48 3.36 -1.55
N GLU A 106 -19.36 3.61 -2.21
CA GLU A 106 -18.60 2.58 -2.92
C GLU A 106 -18.01 1.57 -1.94
N THR A 107 -17.40 2.05 -0.86
CA THR A 107 -16.87 1.19 0.21
C THR A 107 -17.96 0.27 0.77
N LEU A 108 -19.16 0.80 1.02
CA LEU A 108 -20.29 0.01 1.52
C LEU A 108 -20.72 -1.09 0.55
N THR A 109 -20.77 -0.78 -0.75
CA THR A 109 -21.16 -1.74 -1.79
C THR A 109 -20.23 -2.95 -1.82
N HIS A 110 -18.92 -2.72 -1.69
CA HIS A 110 -17.92 -3.79 -1.72
C HIS A 110 -17.63 -4.42 -0.35
N ARG A 111 -18.08 -3.81 0.76
CA ARG A 111 -17.74 -4.22 2.13
C ARG A 111 -17.99 -5.70 2.43
N ASN A 112 -19.14 -6.22 2.02
CA ASN A 112 -19.49 -7.62 2.30
C ASN A 112 -18.62 -8.60 1.52
N ASN A 113 -18.28 -8.25 0.27
CA ASN A 113 -17.37 -9.04 -0.55
C ASN A 113 -15.94 -9.03 0.05
N ILE A 114 -15.43 -7.86 0.43
CA ILE A 114 -14.10 -7.73 1.06
C ILE A 114 -14.04 -8.53 2.37
N LYS A 115 -15.10 -8.46 3.19
CA LYS A 115 -15.23 -9.28 4.40
C LYS A 115 -15.21 -10.78 4.13
N HIS A 116 -15.75 -11.22 2.99
CA HIS A 116 -15.68 -12.62 2.60
C HIS A 116 -14.27 -13.02 2.20
N LEU A 117 -13.59 -12.19 1.39
CA LEU A 117 -12.22 -12.42 0.91
C LEU A 117 -11.20 -12.45 2.04
N MET A 118 -11.36 -11.62 3.07
CA MET A 118 -10.40 -11.55 4.18
C MET A 118 -10.46 -12.74 5.15
N ARG A 119 -11.48 -13.61 5.07
CA ARG A 119 -11.60 -14.76 5.99
C ARG A 119 -10.34 -15.63 6.02
N PRO A 120 -9.97 -16.24 7.16
CA PRO A 120 -10.73 -16.31 8.42
C PRO A 120 -10.65 -15.03 9.28
N HIS A 121 -9.83 -14.05 8.88
CA HIS A 121 -9.72 -12.78 9.59
C HIS A 121 -11.05 -12.04 9.63
N ASN A 122 -11.36 -11.43 10.77
CA ASN A 122 -12.63 -10.73 10.99
C ASN A 122 -12.51 -9.56 11.99
N ILE A 123 -11.32 -8.98 12.14
CA ILE A 123 -11.12 -7.78 12.97
C ILE A 123 -11.12 -6.51 12.09
N GLU A 124 -11.46 -5.37 12.69
CA GLU A 124 -11.65 -4.10 11.97
C GLU A 124 -10.34 -3.58 11.31
N VAL A 125 -9.19 -3.81 11.96
CA VAL A 125 -7.87 -3.44 11.41
C VAL A 125 -7.59 -4.19 10.11
N ASP A 126 -7.85 -5.51 10.08
CA ASP A 126 -7.67 -6.33 8.88
C ASP A 126 -8.61 -5.89 7.75
N LEU A 127 -9.81 -5.39 8.07
CA LEU A 127 -10.74 -4.86 7.08
C LEU A 127 -10.23 -3.57 6.45
N SER A 128 -9.60 -2.67 7.22
CA SER A 128 -9.02 -1.43 6.69
C SER A 128 -7.89 -1.73 5.70
N ILE A 129 -7.00 -2.67 6.03
CA ILE A 129 -5.92 -3.13 5.15
C ILE A 129 -6.49 -3.80 3.89
N ALA A 130 -7.44 -4.72 4.06
CA ALA A 130 -8.09 -5.39 2.95
C ALA A 130 -8.80 -4.41 2.01
N CYS A 131 -9.51 -3.41 2.55
CA CYS A 131 -10.15 -2.39 1.72
C CYS A 131 -9.12 -1.62 0.86
N ALA A 132 -8.04 -1.16 1.46
CA ALA A 132 -7.02 -0.39 0.74
C ALA A 132 -6.36 -1.24 -0.36
N LEU A 133 -5.99 -2.49 -0.08
CA LEU A 133 -5.47 -3.42 -1.09
C LEU A 133 -6.50 -3.71 -2.20
N TYR A 134 -7.77 -3.90 -1.83
CA TYR A 134 -8.86 -4.18 -2.77
C TYR A 134 -9.05 -3.06 -3.78
N PHE A 135 -9.07 -1.80 -3.33
CA PHE A 135 -9.31 -0.67 -4.22
C PHE A 135 -8.08 -0.30 -5.04
N ALA A 136 -6.88 -0.54 -4.52
CA ALA A 136 -5.63 -0.34 -5.24
C ALA A 136 -5.41 -1.36 -6.37
N SER A 137 -5.75 -2.62 -6.12
CA SER A 137 -5.61 -3.71 -7.09
C SER A 137 -6.57 -3.62 -8.28
N ARG A 138 -7.47 -2.64 -8.33
CA ARG A 138 -8.24 -2.33 -9.56
C ARG A 138 -7.35 -1.87 -10.73
N GLY A 139 -6.19 -1.30 -10.40
CA GLY A 139 -5.20 -0.79 -11.35
C GLY A 139 -4.45 -1.89 -12.09
N LYS A 140 -3.18 -1.62 -12.44
CA LYS A 140 -2.28 -2.61 -13.07
C LYS A 140 -1.58 -3.47 -12.01
N GLU A 141 -0.73 -4.39 -12.43
CA GLU A 141 0.19 -5.12 -11.53
C GLU A 141 0.96 -4.13 -10.65
N CYS A 142 1.06 -4.46 -9.37
CA CYS A 142 1.68 -3.61 -8.36
C CYS A 142 2.67 -4.40 -7.52
N PHE A 143 3.74 -3.72 -7.10
CA PHE A 143 4.58 -4.20 -6.00
C PHE A 143 4.02 -3.66 -4.68
N TYR A 144 4.00 -4.53 -3.67
CA TYR A 144 3.40 -4.25 -2.37
C TYR A 144 4.49 -4.31 -1.30
N GLY A 145 4.55 -3.29 -0.43
CA GLY A 145 5.47 -3.24 0.72
C GLY A 145 5.10 -4.18 1.87
N LEU A 146 4.35 -5.24 1.61
CA LEU A 146 3.86 -6.19 2.62
C LEU A 146 5.00 -7.12 3.08
N GLY A 147 4.97 -7.54 4.35
CA GLY A 147 6.02 -8.37 4.98
C GLY A 147 7.13 -7.57 5.66
N ALA A 148 7.21 -6.26 5.40
CA ALA A 148 8.31 -5.44 5.85
C ALA A 148 8.23 -5.10 7.36
N ASP A 149 7.00 -4.94 7.90
CA ASP A 149 6.81 -4.74 9.34
C ASP A 149 7.16 -5.99 10.16
N GLU A 150 6.90 -7.17 9.60
CA GLU A 150 7.25 -8.47 10.19
C GLU A 150 8.78 -8.66 10.22
N LEU A 151 9.48 -8.30 9.15
CA LEU A 151 10.94 -8.46 9.07
C LEU A 151 11.71 -7.42 9.88
N PHE A 152 11.26 -6.17 9.87
CA PHE A 152 12.00 -5.03 10.46
C PHE A 152 11.38 -4.49 11.74
N ALA A 153 10.57 -5.31 12.42
CA ALA A 153 9.96 -4.96 13.69
C ALA A 153 9.07 -3.70 13.64
N GLY A 154 8.35 -3.45 12.55
CA GLY A 154 7.57 -2.22 12.33
C GLY A 154 6.32 -2.06 13.21
N TYR A 155 5.78 -3.15 13.77
CA TYR A 155 4.63 -3.06 14.66
C TYR A 155 4.95 -2.52 16.05
N THR A 156 4.05 -1.69 16.61
CA THR A 156 4.19 -1.12 17.97
C THR A 156 4.40 -2.19 19.05
N ARG A 157 3.83 -3.39 18.89
CA ARG A 157 4.03 -4.51 19.82
C ARG A 157 5.49 -4.96 19.92
N HIS A 158 6.28 -4.83 18.86
CA HIS A 158 7.70 -5.16 18.86
C HIS A 158 8.48 -4.22 19.77
N ALA A 159 8.21 -2.91 19.70
CA ALA A 159 8.80 -1.93 20.62
C ALA A 159 8.44 -2.25 22.09
N VAL A 160 7.20 -2.68 22.35
CA VAL A 160 6.78 -3.12 23.69
C VAL A 160 7.52 -4.38 24.13
N ALA A 161 7.68 -5.38 23.26
CA ALA A 161 8.40 -6.61 23.56
C ALA A 161 9.88 -6.35 23.86
N PHE A 162 10.52 -5.48 23.06
CA PHE A 162 11.87 -5.01 23.31
C PHE A 162 11.98 -4.31 24.66
N ALA A 163 11.06 -3.39 24.97
CA ALA A 163 11.08 -2.66 26.24
C ALA A 163 10.92 -3.58 27.46
N ARG A 164 10.21 -4.71 27.33
CA ARG A 164 9.95 -5.65 28.43
C ARG A 164 11.02 -6.72 28.59
N HIS A 165 11.55 -7.23 27.48
CA HIS A 165 12.34 -8.46 27.44
C HIS A 165 13.63 -8.32 26.63
N GLY A 166 14.00 -7.09 26.27
CA GLY A 166 15.17 -6.79 25.45
C GLY A 166 15.11 -7.44 24.07
N PHE A 167 16.27 -7.62 23.45
CA PHE A 167 16.38 -8.24 22.13
C PHE A 167 15.82 -9.67 22.10
N SER A 168 15.92 -10.44 23.18
CA SER A 168 15.40 -11.81 23.19
C SER A 168 13.88 -11.85 22.99
N GLY A 169 13.13 -10.96 23.64
CA GLY A 169 11.67 -10.90 23.43
C GLY A 169 11.30 -10.30 22.09
N LEU A 170 12.08 -9.34 21.59
CA LEU A 170 11.89 -8.78 20.25
C LEU A 170 12.05 -9.83 19.16
N ILE A 171 13.16 -10.59 19.19
CA ILE A 171 13.45 -11.67 18.23
C ILE A 171 12.33 -12.71 18.28
N HIS A 172 11.90 -13.10 19.49
CA HIS A 172 10.81 -14.06 19.63
C HIS A 172 9.50 -13.60 18.98
N GLU A 173 9.11 -12.33 19.14
CA GLU A 173 7.92 -11.79 18.49
C GLU A 173 8.06 -11.72 16.96
N ILE A 174 9.23 -11.31 16.46
CA ILE A 174 9.52 -11.27 15.03
C ILE A 174 9.42 -12.68 14.42
N ASP A 175 10.06 -13.68 15.03
CA ASP A 175 10.01 -15.08 14.58
C ASP A 175 8.57 -15.61 14.52
N LEU A 176 7.74 -15.25 15.51
CA LEU A 176 6.32 -15.60 15.52
C LEU A 176 5.54 -14.95 14.38
N ASP A 177 5.83 -13.70 14.05
CA ASP A 177 5.16 -12.99 12.97
C ASP A 177 5.60 -13.50 11.59
N VAL A 178 6.91 -13.67 11.37
CA VAL A 178 7.47 -14.23 10.13
C VAL A 178 6.96 -15.65 9.88
N SER A 179 6.98 -16.52 10.90
CA SER A 179 6.50 -17.92 10.75
C SER A 179 5.00 -18.03 10.44
N ARG A 180 4.20 -17.00 10.76
CA ARG A 180 2.75 -16.96 10.51
C ARG A 180 2.36 -16.09 9.32
N LEU A 181 3.31 -15.36 8.75
CA LEU A 181 3.08 -14.34 7.72
C LEU A 181 2.20 -14.86 6.57
N GLY A 182 2.51 -16.04 6.05
CA GLY A 182 1.77 -16.67 4.96
C GLY A 182 0.30 -16.93 5.27
N THR A 183 0.01 -17.50 6.45
CA THR A 183 -1.37 -17.88 6.82
C THR A 183 -2.18 -16.70 7.33
N ARG A 184 -1.53 -15.73 7.96
CA ARG A 184 -2.17 -14.61 8.65
C ARG A 184 -2.37 -13.40 7.72
N ASN A 185 -1.31 -12.89 7.13
CA ASN A 185 -1.36 -11.61 6.41
C ASN A 185 -1.43 -11.87 4.89
N LEU A 186 -0.47 -12.63 4.34
CA LEU A 186 -0.40 -12.82 2.88
C LEU A 186 -1.59 -13.60 2.31
N GLY A 187 -2.14 -14.55 3.05
CA GLY A 187 -3.35 -15.25 2.62
C GLY A 187 -4.54 -14.30 2.44
N ARG A 188 -4.72 -13.33 3.35
CA ARG A 188 -5.75 -12.27 3.21
C ARG A 188 -5.44 -11.41 1.99
N ASP A 189 -4.20 -10.96 1.87
CA ASP A 189 -3.77 -10.00 0.86
C ASP A 189 -3.90 -10.58 -0.55
N ASP A 190 -3.48 -11.84 -0.73
CA ASP A 190 -3.61 -12.57 -1.99
C ASP A 190 -5.07 -12.70 -2.44
N ARG A 191 -5.98 -13.17 -1.56
CA ARG A 191 -7.41 -13.29 -1.90
C ARG A 191 -8.04 -11.96 -2.29
N VAL A 192 -7.62 -10.89 -1.62
CA VAL A 192 -8.13 -9.54 -1.86
C VAL A 192 -7.63 -8.98 -3.19
N ILE A 193 -6.34 -9.12 -3.48
CA ILE A 193 -5.70 -8.59 -4.70
C ILE A 193 -6.15 -9.41 -5.92
N SER A 194 -6.18 -10.75 -5.79
CA SER A 194 -6.59 -11.68 -6.83
C SER A 194 -8.06 -11.53 -7.24
N HIS A 195 -8.90 -10.88 -6.43
CA HIS A 195 -10.29 -10.58 -6.79
C HIS A 195 -10.40 -9.80 -8.11
N TRP A 196 -9.45 -8.92 -8.40
CA TRP A 196 -9.40 -8.14 -9.64
C TRP A 196 -8.55 -8.81 -10.73
N GLY A 197 -8.19 -10.09 -10.58
CA GLY A 197 -7.31 -10.81 -11.49
C GLY A 197 -5.90 -10.21 -11.52
N ARG A 198 -5.43 -9.69 -10.38
CA ARG A 198 -4.07 -9.15 -10.22
C ARG A 198 -3.22 -10.08 -9.40
N GLU A 199 -1.94 -10.11 -9.74
CA GLU A 199 -0.92 -10.78 -8.96
C GLU A 199 -0.17 -9.75 -8.10
N ALA A 200 0.09 -10.11 -6.85
CA ALA A 200 0.86 -9.31 -5.94
C ALA A 200 2.34 -9.71 -6.00
N ARG A 201 3.24 -8.73 -6.08
CA ARG A 201 4.68 -8.95 -5.94
C ARG A 201 5.15 -8.39 -4.59
N TYR A 202 5.95 -9.18 -3.87
CA TYR A 202 6.37 -8.92 -2.50
C TYR A 202 7.91 -8.82 -2.39
N PRO A 203 8.50 -7.66 -2.71
CA PRO A 203 9.96 -7.52 -2.76
C PRO A 203 10.67 -7.83 -1.44
N TYR A 204 10.02 -7.53 -0.31
CA TYR A 204 10.55 -7.83 1.01
C TYR A 204 10.58 -9.33 1.33
N LEU A 205 9.89 -10.16 0.55
CA LEU A 205 9.83 -11.61 0.71
C LEU A 205 10.60 -12.36 -0.37
N ASP A 206 11.43 -11.64 -1.13
CA ASP A 206 12.41 -12.27 -1.99
C ASP A 206 13.36 -13.16 -1.16
N GLU A 207 13.66 -14.36 -1.66
CA GLU A 207 14.42 -15.36 -0.89
C GLU A 207 15.86 -14.90 -0.60
N GLU A 208 16.51 -14.21 -1.55
CA GLU A 208 17.86 -13.69 -1.35
C GLU A 208 17.85 -12.54 -0.35
N PHE A 209 16.84 -11.66 -0.43
CA PHE A 209 16.66 -10.58 0.52
C PHE A 209 16.39 -11.11 1.94
N LEU A 210 15.51 -12.11 2.08
CA LEU A 210 15.23 -12.77 3.35
C LEU A 210 16.50 -13.37 3.95
N ALA A 211 17.27 -14.13 3.16
CA ALA A 211 18.53 -14.73 3.61
C ALA A 211 19.60 -13.70 4.02
N TRP A 212 19.50 -12.46 3.54
CA TRP A 212 20.40 -11.39 3.94
C TRP A 212 19.98 -10.71 5.26
N VAL A 213 18.68 -10.59 5.54
CA VAL A 213 18.15 -9.87 6.73
C VAL A 213 17.92 -10.76 7.95
N THR A 214 17.79 -12.08 7.76
CA THR A 214 17.61 -13.08 8.83
C THR A 214 18.88 -13.88 9.06
#